data_AF-A0A2W5YVN2-F1
#
_entry.id   AF-A0A2W5YVN2-F1
#
_cell.length_a   1.000
_cell.length_b   1.000
_cell.length_c   1.000
_cell.angle_alpha   90.00
_cell.angle_beta   90.00
_cell.angle_gamma   90.00
#
_symmetry.space_group_name_H-M   'P 1'
#
loop_
_entity.id
_entity.type
_entity.pdbx_description
1 polymer ?
#
loop_
_entity_poly.entity_id
_entity_poly.type
_entity_poly.pdbx_seq_one_letter_code
_entity_poly.pdbx_strand_id
1 'polypeptide(L)'
;MDLERVVPGWQAASRAVEQGVMVWRQAHPRATLAELEEVVAEAVSRLQARYLEDLAHASAARDLTATTLEERPRCPRCGEALQARGRQERRVLTP
;
A
#
# COMPACT_ATOMS: atom_id res chain seq x y z
N MET A 1 0.50 -14.45 -11.30
CA MET A 1 0.42 -13.11 -10.69
C MET A 1 0.18 -12.14 -11.83
N ASP A 2 -1.02 -11.58 -11.93
CA ASP A 2 -1.39 -10.76 -13.10
C ASP A 2 -1.02 -9.29 -12.85
N LEU A 3 0.29 -9.03 -12.88
CA LEU A 3 0.87 -7.71 -12.62
C LEU A 3 0.45 -6.70 -13.70
N GLU A 4 0.16 -7.16 -14.91
CA GLU A 4 -0.27 -6.33 -16.04
C GLU A 4 -1.60 -5.63 -15.75
N ARG A 5 -2.46 -6.23 -14.92
CA ARG A 5 -3.75 -5.64 -14.52
C ARG A 5 -3.62 -4.52 -13.48
N VAL A 6 -2.55 -4.48 -12.67
CA VAL A 6 -2.38 -3.45 -11.62
C VAL A 6 -1.57 -2.24 -12.09
N VAL A 7 -0.70 -2.42 -13.10
CA VAL A 7 0.16 -1.36 -13.66
C VAL A 7 -0.59 -0.11 -14.12
N PRO A 8 -1.76 -0.19 -14.81
CA PRO A 8 -2.50 1.01 -15.20
C PRO A 8 -2.96 1.85 -14.00
N GLY A 9 -3.38 1.20 -12.91
CA GLY A 9 -3.75 1.87 -11.66
C GLY A 9 -2.56 2.57 -11.00
N TRP A 10 -1.38 1.94 -11.07
CA TRP A 10 -0.13 2.51 -10.54
C TRP A 10 0.32 3.72 -11.34
N GLN A 11 0.22 3.69 -12.67
CA GLN A 11 0.53 4.84 -13.51
C GLN A 11 -0.42 6.02 -13.25
N ALA A 12 -1.70 5.76 -13.02
CA ALA A 12 -2.66 6.80 -12.65
C ALA A 12 -2.32 7.41 -11.28
N ALA A 13 -2.00 6.56 -10.29
CA ALA A 13 -1.61 7.01 -8.96
C ALA A 13 -0.29 7.83 -8.97
N SER A 14 0.72 7.40 -9.75
CA SER A 14 1.97 8.15 -9.93
C SER A 14 1.71 9.53 -10.53
N ARG A 15 0.91 9.60 -11.61
CA ARG A 15 0.55 10.88 -12.23
C ARG A 15 -0.19 11.80 -11.26
N ALA A 16 -1.07 11.27 -10.42
CA ALA A 16 -1.76 12.06 -9.41
C ALA A 16 -0.78 12.62 -8.35
N VAL A 17 0.20 11.83 -7.92
CA VAL A 17 1.28 12.27 -7.02
C VAL A 17 2.11 13.38 -7.66
N GLU A 18 2.57 13.18 -8.90
CA GLU A 18 3.37 14.15 -9.65
C GLU A 18 2.61 15.48 -9.83
N GLN A 19 1.34 15.42 -10.23
CA GLN A 19 0.49 16.61 -10.37
C GLN A 19 0.29 17.33 -9.03
N GLY A 20 0.06 16.60 -7.95
CA GLY A 20 -0.12 17.17 -6.62
C GLY A 20 1.13 17.93 -6.15
N VAL A 21 2.32 17.33 -6.30
CA VAL A 21 3.59 17.97 -5.94
C VAL A 21 3.84 19.22 -6.80
N MET A 22 3.57 19.15 -8.10
CA MET A 22 3.76 20.29 -9.00
C MET A 22 2.82 21.46 -8.67
N VAL A 23 1.54 21.19 -8.42
CA VAL A 23 0.57 22.21 -7.99
C VAL A 23 0.99 22.83 -6.66
N TRP A 24 1.40 22.00 -5.70
CA TRP A 24 1.87 22.50 -4.41
C TRP A 24 3.12 23.38 -4.57
N ARG A 25 4.09 22.97 -5.39
CA ARG A 25 5.32 23.75 -5.61
C ARG A 25 5.05 25.10 -6.25
N GLN A 26 4.07 25.19 -7.17
CA GLN A 26 3.65 26.47 -7.76
C GLN A 26 3.03 27.41 -6.72
N ALA A 27 2.24 26.87 -5.79
CA ALA A 27 1.67 27.65 -4.69
C ALA A 27 2.71 28.06 -3.62
N HIS A 28 3.83 27.34 -3.51
CA HIS A 28 4.86 27.55 -2.49
C HIS A 28 6.26 27.78 -3.09
N PRO A 29 6.47 28.86 -3.87
CA PRO A 29 7.73 29.11 -4.57
C PRO A 29 8.92 29.34 -3.62
N ARG A 30 8.66 29.76 -2.39
CA ARG A 30 9.68 29.99 -1.34
C ARG A 30 9.77 28.88 -0.30
N ALA A 31 9.05 27.76 -0.49
CA ALA A 31 9.17 26.62 0.40
C ALA A 31 10.64 26.18 0.50
N THR A 32 11.05 25.92 1.73
CA THR A 32 12.35 25.37 2.09
C THR A 32 12.49 23.93 1.58
N LEU A 33 13.72 23.42 1.62
CA LEU A 33 13.97 22.02 1.28
C LEU A 33 13.21 21.06 2.20
N ALA A 34 13.17 21.34 3.50
CA ALA A 34 12.48 20.50 4.48
C ALA A 34 10.97 20.39 4.20
N GLU A 35 10.32 21.51 3.88
CA GLU A 35 8.88 21.50 3.53
C GLU A 35 8.64 20.75 2.20
N LEU A 36 9.55 20.87 1.24
CA LEU A 36 9.47 20.11 -0.01
C LEU A 36 9.64 18.60 0.23
N GLU A 37 10.59 18.21 1.07
CA GLU A 37 10.81 16.81 1.45
C GLU A 37 9.57 16.22 2.13
N GLU A 38 8.95 16.95 3.06
CA GLU A 38 7.74 16.50 3.76
C GLU A 38 6.59 16.24 2.80
N VAL A 39 6.31 17.20 1.90
CA VAL A 39 5.20 17.06 0.93
C VAL A 39 5.46 15.95 -0.08
N VAL A 40 6.70 15.82 -0.57
CA VAL A 40 7.06 14.73 -1.48
C VAL A 40 6.96 13.39 -0.77
N ALA A 41 7.49 13.28 0.46
CA ALA A 41 7.42 12.04 1.24
C ALA A 41 5.97 11.63 1.52
N GLU A 42 5.12 12.57 1.92
CA GLU A 42 3.69 12.31 2.15
C GLU A 42 3.00 11.83 0.86
N ALA A 43 3.25 12.50 -0.26
CA ALA A 43 2.64 12.13 -1.54
C ALA A 43 3.10 10.75 -2.02
N VAL A 44 4.39 10.44 -1.92
CA VAL A 44 4.95 9.14 -2.29
C VAL A 44 4.47 8.03 -1.34
N SER A 45 4.27 8.32 -0.05
CA SER A 45 3.77 7.33 0.91
C SER A 45 2.42 6.73 0.52
N ARG A 46 1.55 7.54 -0.11
CA ARG A 46 0.25 7.07 -0.64
C ARG A 46 0.43 6.10 -1.79
N LEU A 47 1.36 6.39 -2.70
CA LEU A 47 1.69 5.51 -3.82
C LEU A 47 2.29 4.19 -3.32
N GLN A 48 3.21 4.26 -2.36
CA GLN A 48 3.81 3.10 -1.72
C GLN A 48 2.75 2.22 -1.04
N ALA A 49 1.82 2.81 -0.30
CA ALA A 49 0.72 2.08 0.34
C ALA A 49 -0.12 1.31 -0.69
N ARG A 50 -0.42 1.95 -1.84
CA ARG A 50 -1.16 1.29 -2.92
C ARG A 50 -0.39 0.11 -3.52
N TYR A 51 0.90 0.27 -3.76
CA TYR A 51 1.75 -0.81 -4.29
C TYR A 51 1.77 -2.00 -3.33
N LEU A 52 1.96 -1.72 -2.03
CA LEU A 52 1.96 -2.75 -1.00
C LEU A 52 0.63 -3.49 -0.91
N GLU A 53 -0.50 -2.77 -0.95
CA GLU A 53 -1.83 -3.36 -0.93
C GLU A 53 -2.04 -4.31 -2.12
N ASP A 54 -1.79 -3.83 -3.34
CA ASP A 54 -2.00 -4.62 -4.56
C ASP A 54 -1.10 -5.87 -4.58
N LEU A 55 0.18 -5.72 -4.20
CA LEU A 55 1.15 -6.83 -4.14
C LEU A 55 0.79 -7.84 -3.05
N ALA A 56 0.40 -7.37 -1.86
CA ALA A 56 -0.02 -8.24 -0.76
C ALA A 56 -1.28 -9.02 -1.14
N HIS A 57 -2.23 -8.38 -1.83
CA HIS A 57 -3.46 -9.04 -2.27
C HIS A 57 -3.26 -10.04 -3.40
N ALA A 58 -2.27 -9.82 -4.27
CA ALA A 58 -1.89 -10.73 -5.35
C ALA A 58 -0.97 -11.87 -4.89
N SER A 59 -0.39 -11.78 -3.69
CA SER A 59 0.52 -12.79 -3.14
C SER A 59 -0.21 -14.11 -2.86
N ALA A 60 0.42 -15.22 -3.24
CA ALA A 60 -0.05 -16.55 -2.88
C ALA A 60 -0.07 -16.77 -1.36
N ALA A 61 0.82 -16.08 -0.62
CA ALA A 61 0.88 -16.13 0.84
C ALA A 61 -0.36 -15.53 1.54
N ARG A 62 -1.27 -14.90 0.78
CA ARG A 62 -2.55 -14.41 1.30
C ARG A 62 -3.46 -15.54 1.75
N ASP A 63 -3.46 -16.67 1.05
CA ASP A 63 -4.33 -17.79 1.39
C ASP A 63 -3.66 -18.74 2.39
N LEU A 64 -3.75 -18.38 3.66
CA LEU A 64 -3.26 -19.20 4.76
C LEU A 64 -4.03 -20.53 4.90
N THR A 65 -5.24 -20.66 4.35
CA THR A 65 -6.00 -21.92 4.41
C THR A 65 -5.47 -22.95 3.43
N ALA A 66 -4.95 -22.49 2.29
CA ALA A 66 -4.29 -23.33 1.29
C ALA A 66 -2.81 -23.63 1.62
N THR A 67 -2.25 -23.05 2.68
CA THR A 67 -0.82 -23.15 3.04
C THR A 67 -0.62 -24.01 4.30
N THR A 68 0.33 -24.94 4.24
CA THR A 68 0.70 -25.79 5.40
C THR A 68 1.28 -24.94 6.55
N LEU A 69 1.22 -25.43 7.79
CA LEU A 69 1.72 -24.67 8.95
C LEU A 69 3.21 -24.28 8.83
N GLU A 70 4.01 -25.11 8.17
CA GLU A 70 5.45 -24.92 8.00
C GLU A 70 5.79 -23.83 6.97
N GLU A 71 4.98 -23.73 5.91
CA GLU A 71 5.14 -22.76 4.83
C GLU A 71 4.46 -21.41 5.14
N ARG A 72 3.66 -21.33 6.21
CA ARG A 72 2.98 -20.09 6.58
C ARG A 72 3.98 -19.01 6.99
N PRO A 73 3.73 -17.75 6.59
CA PRO A 73 4.50 -16.61 7.09
C PRO A 73 4.49 -16.58 8.63
N ARG A 74 5.62 -16.18 9.19
CA ARG A 74 5.82 -16.06 10.65
C ARG A 74 5.59 -14.64 11.11
N CYS A 75 5.03 -14.50 12.31
CA CYS A 75 4.89 -13.21 12.96
C CYS A 75 6.28 -12.61 13.21
N PRO A 76 6.59 -11.39 12.73
CA PRO A 76 7.90 -10.77 12.95
C PRO A 76 8.16 -10.41 14.43
N ARG A 77 7.13 -10.45 15.28
CA ARG A 77 7.22 -10.12 16.71
C ARG A 77 7.45 -11.34 17.61
N CYS A 78 6.77 -12.46 17.35
CA CYS A 78 6.84 -13.66 18.20
C CYS A 78 7.36 -14.92 17.49
N GLY A 79 7.55 -14.89 16.17
CA GLY A 79 8.06 -16.03 15.39
C GLY A 79 7.06 -17.17 15.13
N GLU A 80 5.88 -17.13 15.76
CA GLU A 80 4.82 -18.11 15.52
C GLU A 80 4.23 -18.00 14.11
N ALA A 81 3.81 -19.13 13.54
CA ALA A 81 3.13 -19.17 12.25
C ALA A 81 1.78 -18.44 12.32
N LEU A 82 1.47 -17.64 11.30
CA LEU A 82 0.18 -16.94 11.24
C LEU A 82 -0.99 -17.92 11.18
N GLN A 83 -2.09 -17.58 11.85
CA GLN A 83 -3.30 -18.39 11.89
C GLN A 83 -4.37 -17.83 10.94
N ALA A 84 -4.96 -18.71 10.12
CA ALA A 84 -6.13 -18.34 9.32
C ALA A 84 -7.35 -18.15 10.24
N ARG A 85 -7.90 -16.93 10.31
CA ARG A 85 -9.13 -16.64 11.07
C ARG A 85 -10.43 -16.76 10.26
N GLY A 86 -10.33 -17.25 9.03
CA GLY A 86 -11.45 -17.37 8.09
C GLY A 86 -11.98 -16.02 7.60
N ARG A 87 -13.09 -16.05 6.86
CA ARG A 87 -13.84 -14.86 6.47
C ARG A 87 -14.90 -14.58 7.54
N GLN A 88 -15.04 -13.31 7.93
CA GLN A 88 -16.07 -12.86 8.87
C GLN A 88 -16.89 -11.77 8.22
N GLU A 89 -18.22 -11.83 8.38
CA GLU A 89 -19.09 -10.72 8.01
C GLU A 89 -18.91 -9.59 9.02
N ARG A 90 -18.68 -8.37 8.52
CA ARG A 90 -18.56 -7.17 9.36
C ARG A 90 -19.61 -6.18 8.91
N ARG A 91 -20.40 -5.68 9.86
CA ARG A 91 -21.28 -4.53 9.63
C ARG A 91 -20.46 -3.26 9.89
N VAL A 92 -20.22 -2.48 8.84
CA VAL A 92 -19.60 -1.17 8.95
C VAL A 92 -20.72 -0.14 9.11
N LEU A 93 -20.70 0.60 10.22
CA LEU A 93 -21.57 1.75 10.43
C LEU A 93 -20.78 2.99 10.01
N THR A 94 -21.23 3.68 8.97
CA THR A 94 -20.68 4.97 8.57
C THR A 94 -21.42 6.08 9.32
N PRO A 95 -20.73 7.08 9.90
CA PRO A 95 -21.37 8.22 10.57
C PRO A 95 -22.24 9.06 9.64
#